data_AF-A0A2E8FH91-F1
#
_entry.id   AF-A0A2E8FH91-F1
#
_cell.length_a   1.000
_cell.length_b   1.000
_cell.length_c   1.000
_cell.angle_alpha   90.00
_cell.angle_beta   90.00
_cell.angle_gamma   90.00
#
_symmetry.space_group_name_H-M   'P 1'
#
loop_
_entity.id
_entity.type
_entity.pdbx_description
1 polymer ?
#
loop_
_entity_poly.entity_id
_entity_poly.type
_entity_poly.pdbx_seq_one_letter_code
_entity_poly.pdbx_strand_id
1 'polypeptide(L)'
;MRKVTRLLLCLAVVSTGLALPTQVRAEDRDNPFDVYAKFARKIVQVTMRGTKAVKEVAAEAIPRIRRLQENGQHERAREVAAKAIDTIERFSAKTRSAIREAASRGVDALMKFEGKVPPDVLRNLVEGLLDLAARAADHVDGVEKRAIDAIESLFPQPTPVSDRR
;
A
#
# COMPACT_ATOMS: atom_id res chain seq x y z
N MET A 1 21.70 -0.67 -22.48
CA MET A 1 21.22 0.70 -22.20
C MET A 1 19.73 0.76 -22.54
N ARG A 2 18.85 0.63 -21.54
CA ARG A 2 17.99 1.69 -20.95
C ARG A 2 16.88 2.24 -21.88
N LYS A 3 15.64 2.10 -21.38
CA LYS A 3 14.40 2.93 -21.53
C LYS A 3 13.26 2.15 -22.22
N VAL A 4 12.44 1.40 -21.48
CA VAL A 4 11.23 1.85 -20.74
C VAL A 4 10.23 2.57 -21.65
N THR A 5 9.39 1.79 -22.34
CA THR A 5 8.20 2.27 -23.05
C THR A 5 7.01 2.21 -22.09
N ARG A 6 6.74 3.31 -21.40
CA ARG A 6 5.57 3.49 -20.55
C ARG A 6 4.44 4.10 -21.40
N LEU A 7 3.39 3.30 -21.58
CA LEU A 7 1.99 3.67 -21.35
C LEU A 7 1.58 5.09 -21.76
N LEU A 8 1.25 5.24 -23.04
CA LEU A 8 0.23 6.18 -23.52
C LEU A 8 -1.09 5.41 -23.56
N LEU A 9 -1.91 5.54 -22.51
CA LEU A 9 -3.34 5.29 -22.61
C LEU A 9 -4.03 6.59 -22.20
N CYS A 10 -4.42 7.34 -23.23
CA CYS A 10 -4.99 8.68 -23.13
C CYS A 10 -6.35 8.65 -22.43
N LEU A 11 -6.52 9.65 -21.55
CA LEU A 11 -7.80 10.20 -21.14
C LEU A 11 -8.70 10.44 -22.35
N ALA A 12 -9.90 9.87 -22.31
CA ALA A 12 -11.05 10.40 -23.02
C ALA A 12 -12.31 10.05 -22.21
N VAL A 13 -13.36 10.86 -22.38
CA VAL A 13 -14.70 10.79 -21.75
C VAL A 13 -14.69 11.52 -20.39
N VAL A 14 -15.26 12.73 -20.22
CA VAL A 14 -16.49 13.34 -20.77
C VAL A 14 -16.34 14.87 -20.84
N SER A 15 -16.70 15.47 -21.97
CA SER A 15 -16.95 16.91 -22.07
C SER A 15 -18.08 17.19 -23.04
N THR A 16 -19.30 17.31 -22.52
CA THR A 16 -20.41 18.08 -23.14
C THR A 16 -21.42 18.45 -22.05
N GLY A 17 -21.68 19.74 -21.90
CA GLY A 17 -22.71 20.28 -21.00
C GLY A 17 -22.64 21.80 -20.95
N LEU A 18 -23.41 22.44 -21.84
CA LEU A 18 -23.56 23.89 -22.03
C LEU A 18 -24.01 24.65 -20.76
N ALA A 19 -23.61 25.92 -20.73
CA ALA A 19 -23.82 26.93 -19.69
C ALA A 19 -25.27 27.33 -19.40
N LEU A 20 -25.54 27.74 -18.15
CA LEU A 20 -26.30 28.95 -17.81
C LEU A 20 -25.85 29.48 -16.43
N PRO A 21 -26.01 30.79 -16.15
CA PRO A 21 -25.30 31.52 -15.12
C PRO A 21 -26.08 31.59 -13.82
N THR A 22 -25.42 31.39 -12.70
CA THR A 22 -25.72 32.11 -11.46
C THR A 22 -24.48 32.01 -10.59
N GLN A 23 -24.07 33.17 -10.08
CA GLN A 23 -23.08 33.29 -9.02
C GLN A 23 -23.60 32.53 -7.79
N VAL A 24 -23.27 31.24 -7.69
CA VAL A 24 -23.34 30.51 -6.44
C VAL A 24 -21.96 30.65 -5.83
N ARG A 25 -21.92 31.43 -4.74
CA ARG A 25 -20.82 31.57 -3.80
C ARG A 25 -20.00 30.28 -3.70
N ALA A 26 -18.68 30.44 -3.69
CA ALA A 26 -17.77 29.47 -3.11
C ALA A 26 -18.13 29.27 -1.63
N GLU A 27 -19.12 28.43 -1.37
CA GLU A 27 -19.26 27.75 -0.10
C GLU A 27 -18.38 26.51 -0.19
N ASP A 28 -17.49 26.37 0.80
CA ASP A 28 -16.64 25.23 1.11
C ASP A 28 -17.48 23.96 1.37
N ARG A 29 -18.19 23.49 0.34
CA ARG A 29 -18.94 22.24 0.35
C ARG A 29 -18.08 21.21 -0.36
N ASP A 30 -17.28 20.49 0.42
CA ASP A 30 -16.70 19.22 -0.02
C ASP A 30 -17.81 18.45 -0.78
N ASN A 31 -17.64 18.24 -2.10
CA ASN A 31 -18.55 17.38 -2.84
C ASN A 31 -18.14 15.91 -2.60
N PRO A 32 -19.02 14.91 -2.81
CA PRO A 32 -18.67 13.52 -2.47
C PRO A 32 -17.46 12.99 -3.26
N PHE A 33 -17.18 13.52 -4.44
CA PHE A 33 -15.99 13.15 -5.23
C PHE A 33 -14.71 13.74 -4.63
N ASP A 34 -14.75 14.95 -4.07
CA ASP A 34 -13.62 15.55 -3.35
C ASP A 34 -13.32 14.77 -2.07
N VAL A 35 -14.37 14.35 -1.34
CA VAL A 35 -14.23 13.48 -0.16
C VAL A 35 -13.59 12.15 -0.56
N TYR A 36 -14.12 11.49 -1.58
CA TYR A 36 -13.53 10.26 -2.12
C TYR A 36 -12.06 10.47 -2.48
N ALA A 37 -11.74 11.51 -3.25
CA ALA A 37 -10.38 11.78 -3.72
C ALA A 37 -9.41 12.04 -2.54
N LYS A 38 -9.86 12.76 -1.51
CA LYS A 38 -9.09 13.01 -0.29
C LYS A 38 -8.70 11.71 0.41
N PHE A 39 -9.64 10.79 0.62
CA PHE A 39 -9.36 9.53 1.31
C PHE A 39 -8.61 8.53 0.41
N ALA A 40 -8.90 8.50 -0.90
CA ALA A 40 -8.14 7.71 -1.85
C ALA A 40 -6.66 8.12 -1.89
N ARG A 41 -6.37 9.43 -1.94
CA ARG A 41 -4.99 9.95 -1.84
C ARG A 41 -4.34 9.56 -0.52
N LYS A 42 -5.08 9.62 0.60
CA LYS A 42 -4.56 9.24 1.91
C LYS A 42 -4.17 7.77 1.97
N ILE A 43 -5.02 6.87 1.45
CA ILE A 43 -4.72 5.44 1.36
C ILE A 43 -3.43 5.24 0.57
N VAL A 44 -3.34 5.78 -0.65
CA VAL A 44 -2.14 5.65 -1.50
C VAL A 44 -0.89 6.18 -0.80
N GLN A 45 -0.97 7.34 -0.14
CA GLN A 45 0.16 7.93 0.57
C GLN A 45 0.66 7.03 1.70
N VAL A 46 -0.25 6.48 2.50
CA VAL A 46 0.08 5.56 3.59
C VAL A 46 0.73 4.30 3.04
N THR A 47 0.15 3.69 2.00
CA THR A 47 0.71 2.51 1.32
C THR A 47 2.12 2.74 0.81
N MET A 48 2.36 3.86 0.12
CA MET A 48 3.68 4.18 -0.42
C MET A 48 4.71 4.42 0.67
N ARG A 49 4.34 5.10 1.76
CA ARG A 49 5.23 5.31 2.91
C ARG A 49 5.56 4.00 3.62
N GLY A 50 4.56 3.15 3.87
CA GLY A 50 4.75 1.86 4.52
C GLY A 50 5.63 0.91 3.73
N THR A 51 5.33 0.73 2.43
CA THR A 51 6.13 -0.12 1.55
C THR A 51 7.54 0.40 1.32
N LYS A 52 7.75 1.73 1.35
CA LYS A 52 9.10 2.33 1.34
C LYS A 52 9.87 1.93 2.60
N ALA A 53 9.27 2.06 3.78
CA ALA A 53 9.92 1.67 5.05
C ALA A 53 10.32 0.19 5.06
N VAL A 54 9.44 -0.71 4.61
CA VAL A 54 9.75 -2.15 4.47
C VAL A 54 10.95 -2.39 3.56
N LYS A 55 10.99 -1.73 2.39
CA LYS A 55 12.10 -1.84 1.44
C LYS A 55 13.41 -1.31 2.02
N GLU A 56 13.37 -0.22 2.76
CA GLU A 56 14.55 0.37 3.41
C GLU A 56 15.15 -0.58 4.46
N VAL A 57 14.29 -1.20 5.31
CA VAL A 57 14.74 -2.19 6.28
C VAL A 57 15.43 -3.38 5.60
N ALA A 58 14.82 -3.94 4.55
CA ALA A 58 15.43 -5.05 3.81
C ALA A 58 16.74 -4.63 3.12
N ALA A 59 16.78 -3.44 2.50
CA ALA A 59 17.96 -2.91 1.83
C ALA A 59 19.14 -2.68 2.79
N GLU A 60 18.87 -2.32 4.05
CA GLU A 60 19.90 -2.20 5.09
C GLU A 60 20.32 -3.57 5.64
N ALA A 61 19.35 -4.44 5.92
CA ALA A 61 19.61 -5.73 6.58
C ALA A 61 20.39 -6.70 5.69
N ILE A 62 19.99 -6.85 4.42
CA ILE A 62 20.59 -7.83 3.49
C ILE A 62 22.12 -7.71 3.38
N PRO A 63 22.72 -6.56 3.06
CA PRO A 63 24.17 -6.46 2.94
C PRO A 63 24.89 -6.69 4.28
N ARG A 64 24.26 -6.32 5.40
CA ARG A 64 24.80 -6.58 6.73
C ARG A 64 24.80 -8.08 7.06
N ILE A 65 23.72 -8.78 6.73
CA ILE A 65 23.61 -10.24 6.92
C ILE A 65 24.68 -10.96 6.11
N ARG A 66 24.84 -10.63 4.82
CA ARG A 66 25.91 -11.19 3.96
C ARG A 66 27.30 -10.92 4.56
N ARG A 67 27.53 -9.67 4.99
CA ARG A 67 28.60 -9.20 5.90
C ARG A 67 29.02 -10.25 6.93
N LEU A 68 28.06 -10.59 7.76
CA LEU A 68 28.24 -11.45 8.92
C LEU A 68 28.46 -12.91 8.49
N GLN A 69 27.75 -13.38 7.47
CA GLN A 69 27.90 -14.75 6.94
C GLN A 69 29.28 -15.00 6.34
N GLU A 70 29.80 -14.06 5.55
CA GLU A 70 31.14 -14.14 4.95
C GLU A 70 32.24 -14.18 6.01
N ASN A 71 32.01 -13.55 7.17
CA ASN A 71 32.91 -13.56 8.32
C ASN A 71 32.69 -14.74 9.29
N GLY A 72 31.85 -15.72 8.94
CA GLY A 72 31.52 -16.88 9.79
C GLY A 72 30.67 -16.55 11.02
N GLN A 73 30.13 -15.33 11.14
CA GLN A 73 29.32 -14.87 12.27
C GLN A 73 27.83 -15.24 12.08
N HIS A 74 27.54 -16.53 11.90
CA HIS A 74 26.21 -17.02 11.51
C HIS A 74 25.09 -16.73 12.53
N GLU A 75 25.37 -16.87 13.83
CA GLU A 75 24.39 -16.56 14.88
C GLU A 75 23.99 -15.08 14.84
N ARG A 76 24.99 -14.20 14.77
CA ARG A 76 24.79 -12.76 14.65
C ARG A 76 24.04 -12.37 13.38
N ALA A 77 24.30 -13.09 12.28
CA ALA A 77 23.56 -12.91 11.02
C ALA A 77 22.06 -13.25 11.20
N ARG A 78 21.75 -14.35 11.92
CA ARG A 78 20.37 -14.74 12.23
C ARG A 78 19.68 -13.74 13.14
N GLU A 79 20.37 -13.20 14.14
CA GLU A 79 19.82 -12.14 15.01
C GLU A 79 19.44 -10.89 14.22
N VAL A 80 20.31 -10.45 13.30
CA VAL A 80 20.02 -9.30 12.42
C VAL A 80 18.84 -9.59 11.50
N ALA A 81 18.76 -10.80 10.93
CA ALA A 81 17.65 -11.22 10.09
C ALA A 81 16.32 -11.22 10.86
N ALA A 82 16.28 -11.84 12.05
CA ALA A 82 15.09 -11.90 12.89
C ALA A 82 14.60 -10.48 13.27
N LYS A 83 15.53 -9.60 13.67
CA LYS A 83 15.20 -8.20 13.98
C LYS A 83 14.66 -7.44 12.76
N ALA A 84 15.22 -7.67 11.58
CA ALA A 84 14.77 -7.04 10.35
C ALA A 84 13.36 -7.52 9.96
N ILE A 85 13.09 -8.83 10.06
CA ILE A 85 11.77 -9.43 9.80
C ILE A 85 10.72 -8.84 10.76
N ASP A 86 10.97 -8.87 12.06
CA ASP A 86 10.06 -8.29 13.07
C ASP A 86 9.80 -6.79 12.80
N THR A 87 10.81 -6.04 12.39
CA THR A 87 10.63 -4.63 12.01
C THR A 87 9.75 -4.47 10.75
N ILE A 88 9.96 -5.32 9.75
CA ILE A 88 9.15 -5.36 8.51
C ILE A 88 7.69 -5.66 8.85
N GLU A 89 7.43 -6.71 9.63
CA GLU A 89 6.07 -7.12 10.03
C GLU A 89 5.35 -5.99 10.77
N ARG A 90 6.02 -5.31 11.71
CA ARG A 90 5.47 -4.16 12.42
C ARG A 90 5.11 -3.01 11.48
N PHE A 91 5.98 -2.67 10.53
CA PHE A 91 5.68 -1.61 9.56
C PHE A 91 4.50 -1.98 8.68
N SER A 92 4.45 -3.22 8.20
CA SER A 92 3.37 -3.71 7.34
C SER A 92 2.04 -3.74 8.09
N ALA A 93 2.01 -4.25 9.33
CA ALA A 93 0.83 -4.26 10.18
C ALA A 93 0.31 -2.83 10.47
N LYS A 94 1.21 -1.91 10.82
CA LYS A 94 0.85 -0.50 11.02
C LYS A 94 0.30 0.14 9.75
N THR A 95 0.86 -0.20 8.59
CA THR A 95 0.41 0.32 7.30
C THR A 95 -0.97 -0.20 6.94
N ARG A 96 -1.22 -1.52 7.09
CA ARG A 96 -2.54 -2.13 6.91
C ARG A 96 -3.60 -1.46 7.80
N SER A 97 -3.28 -1.27 9.08
CA SER A 97 -4.16 -0.61 10.04
C SER A 97 -4.52 0.82 9.60
N ALA A 98 -3.52 1.61 9.20
CA ALA A 98 -3.74 2.98 8.74
C ALA A 98 -4.51 3.07 7.40
N ILE A 99 -4.35 2.10 6.50
CA ILE A 99 -5.16 1.97 5.28
C ILE A 99 -6.63 1.74 5.66
N ARG A 100 -6.89 0.77 6.55
CA ARG A 100 -8.25 0.45 7.02
C ARG A 100 -8.91 1.64 7.72
N GLU A 101 -8.17 2.35 8.57
CA GLU A 101 -8.66 3.54 9.26
C GLU A 101 -8.97 4.69 8.27
N ALA A 102 -8.16 4.87 7.24
CA ALA A 102 -8.42 5.86 6.19
C ALA A 102 -9.68 5.51 5.39
N ALA A 103 -9.85 4.24 5.01
CA ALA A 103 -11.03 3.76 4.31
C ALA A 103 -12.30 3.93 5.15
N SER A 104 -12.29 3.48 6.41
CA SER A 104 -13.43 3.61 7.33
C SER A 104 -13.87 5.06 7.48
N ARG A 105 -12.94 5.97 7.76
CA ARG A 105 -13.26 7.41 7.85
C ARG A 105 -13.78 8.00 6.56
N GLY A 106 -13.30 7.50 5.42
CA GLY A 106 -13.78 7.95 4.12
C GLY A 106 -15.19 7.46 3.83
N VAL A 107 -15.53 6.23 4.19
CA VAL A 107 -16.92 5.72 4.13
C VAL A 107 -17.82 6.55 5.03
N ASP A 108 -17.44 6.77 6.29
CA ASP A 108 -18.22 7.60 7.23
C ASP A 108 -18.44 9.03 6.69
N ALA A 109 -17.43 9.60 6.04
CA ALA A 109 -17.53 10.91 5.42
C ALA A 109 -18.44 10.92 4.18
N LEU A 110 -18.38 9.88 3.34
CA LEU A 110 -19.25 9.72 2.17
C LEU A 110 -20.70 9.51 2.58
N MET A 111 -20.98 8.77 3.65
CA MET A 111 -22.34 8.54 4.13
C MET A 111 -23.07 9.83 4.54
N LYS A 112 -22.35 10.93 4.82
CA LYS A 112 -22.98 12.25 5.09
C LYS A 112 -23.70 12.85 3.87
N PHE A 113 -23.50 12.28 2.68
CA PHE A 113 -24.19 12.64 1.43
C PHE A 113 -25.39 11.75 1.12
N GLU A 114 -25.74 10.80 1.99
CA GLU A 114 -26.96 10.01 1.84
C GLU A 114 -28.20 10.91 1.73
N GLY A 115 -29.07 10.61 0.75
CA GLY A 115 -30.23 11.43 0.42
C GLY A 115 -29.92 12.76 -0.28
N LYS A 116 -28.65 13.15 -0.43
CA LYS A 116 -28.22 14.39 -1.10
C LYS A 116 -27.69 14.15 -2.52
N VAL A 117 -27.38 12.90 -2.86
CA VAL A 117 -26.89 12.48 -4.18
C VAL A 117 -27.58 11.18 -4.62
N PRO A 118 -27.59 10.85 -5.93
CA PRO A 118 -28.16 9.59 -6.39
C PRO A 118 -27.54 8.39 -5.64
N PRO A 119 -28.36 7.42 -5.16
CA PRO A 119 -27.87 6.31 -4.35
C PRO A 119 -26.76 5.49 -5.02
N ASP A 120 -26.85 5.27 -6.34
CA ASP A 120 -25.83 4.53 -7.09
C ASP A 120 -24.48 5.26 -7.13
N VAL A 121 -24.48 6.60 -7.18
CA VAL A 121 -23.24 7.38 -7.15
C VAL A 121 -22.56 7.21 -5.80
N LEU A 122 -23.30 7.33 -4.70
CA LEU A 122 -22.76 7.17 -3.36
C LEU A 122 -22.24 5.74 -3.15
N ARG A 123 -23.01 4.73 -3.56
CA ARG A 123 -22.60 3.32 -3.49
C ARG A 123 -21.28 3.08 -4.23
N ASN A 124 -21.19 3.54 -5.48
CA ASN A 124 -19.98 3.37 -6.30
C ASN A 124 -18.74 4.03 -5.67
N LEU A 125 -18.89 5.20 -5.04
CA LEU A 125 -17.77 5.87 -4.36
C LEU A 125 -17.32 5.11 -3.10
N VAL A 126 -18.26 4.59 -2.32
CA VAL A 126 -17.97 3.77 -1.14
C VAL A 126 -17.29 2.47 -1.54
N GLU A 127 -17.84 1.74 -2.51
CA GLU A 127 -17.27 0.49 -3.04
C GLU A 127 -15.87 0.73 -3.61
N GLY A 128 -15.70 1.77 -4.45
CA GLY A 128 -14.40 2.12 -5.01
C GLY A 128 -13.34 2.44 -3.95
N LEU A 129 -13.73 3.05 -2.83
CA LEU A 129 -12.81 3.36 -1.75
C LEU A 129 -12.39 2.10 -0.97
N LEU A 130 -13.35 1.20 -0.70
CA LEU A 130 -13.10 -0.08 -0.04
C LEU A 130 -12.22 -0.99 -0.91
N ASP A 131 -12.50 -1.07 -2.21
CA ASP A 131 -11.70 -1.81 -3.18
C ASP A 131 -10.26 -1.28 -3.26
N LEU A 132 -10.10 0.05 -3.29
CA LEU A 132 -8.78 0.67 -3.25
C LEU A 132 -8.02 0.31 -1.97
N ALA A 133 -8.69 0.31 -0.83
CA ALA A 133 -8.10 -0.04 0.46
C ALA A 133 -7.67 -1.52 0.51
N ALA A 134 -8.49 -2.43 -0.01
CA ALA A 134 -8.16 -3.85 -0.12
C ALA A 134 -6.92 -4.07 -0.99
N ARG A 135 -6.91 -3.51 -2.22
CA ARG A 135 -5.74 -3.61 -3.12
C ARG A 135 -4.48 -2.98 -2.54
N ALA A 136 -4.64 -1.90 -1.79
CA ALA A 136 -3.54 -1.26 -1.08
C ALA A 136 -2.97 -2.15 0.02
N ALA A 137 -3.81 -2.86 0.78
CA ALA A 137 -3.38 -3.82 1.79
C ALA A 137 -2.67 -5.03 1.14
N ASP A 138 -3.24 -5.60 0.08
CA ASP A 138 -2.62 -6.71 -0.66
C ASP A 138 -1.25 -6.32 -1.22
N HIS A 139 -1.10 -5.07 -1.66
CA HIS A 139 0.19 -4.56 -2.11
C HIS A 139 1.23 -4.51 -0.98
N VAL A 140 0.82 -4.12 0.23
CA VAL A 140 1.68 -4.15 1.42
C VAL A 140 2.09 -5.59 1.72
N ASP A 141 1.16 -6.52 1.73
CA ASP A 141 1.42 -7.94 2.00
C ASP A 141 2.41 -8.54 0.97
N GLY A 142 2.23 -8.19 -0.30
CA GLY A 142 3.16 -8.61 -1.35
C GLY A 142 4.57 -8.02 -1.18
N VAL A 143 4.70 -6.78 -0.69
CA VAL A 143 6.01 -6.16 -0.42
C VAL A 143 6.66 -6.76 0.82
N GLU A 144 5.89 -6.97 1.89
CA GLU A 144 6.32 -7.66 3.11
C GLU A 144 6.88 -9.03 2.79
N LYS A 145 6.07 -9.88 2.14
CA LYS A 145 6.46 -11.24 1.77
C LYS A 145 7.76 -11.25 0.97
N ARG A 146 7.86 -10.44 -0.09
CA ARG A 146 9.09 -10.36 -0.90
C ARG A 146 10.32 -9.92 -0.09
N ALA A 147 10.14 -9.02 0.88
CA ALA A 147 11.23 -8.55 1.73
C ALA A 147 11.70 -9.64 2.70
N ILE A 148 10.75 -10.35 3.33
CA ILE A 148 11.04 -11.48 4.23
C ILE A 148 11.68 -12.62 3.43
N ASP A 149 11.08 -13.05 2.31
CA ASP A 149 11.63 -14.09 1.43
C ASP A 149 13.07 -13.75 1.01
N ALA A 150 13.35 -12.48 0.69
CA ALA A 150 14.70 -12.03 0.33
C ALA A 150 15.70 -12.15 1.49
N ILE A 151 15.28 -11.88 2.73
CA ILE A 151 16.11 -12.05 3.93
C ILE A 151 16.32 -13.54 4.24
N GLU A 152 15.26 -14.33 4.23
CA GLU A 152 15.29 -15.76 4.55
C GLU A 152 16.12 -16.56 3.54
N SER A 153 16.06 -16.19 2.24
CA SER A 153 16.84 -16.84 1.18
C SER A 153 18.36 -16.75 1.37
N LEU A 154 18.84 -15.87 2.27
CA LEU A 154 20.26 -15.78 2.61
C LEU A 154 20.72 -16.95 3.48
N PHE A 155 19.82 -17.69 4.12
CA PHE A 155 20.16 -18.81 4.98
C PHE A 155 19.86 -20.14 4.27
N PRO A 156 20.82 -21.07 4.20
CA PRO A 156 20.56 -22.37 3.62
C PRO A 156 19.48 -23.09 4.43
N GLN A 157 18.43 -23.57 3.74
CA GLN A 157 17.46 -24.48 4.31
C GLN A 157 18.18 -25.79 4.66
N PRO A 158 17.92 -26.41 5.83
CA PRO A 158 18.48 -27.72 6.12
C PRO A 158 18.02 -28.68 5.02
N THR A 159 18.98 -29.31 4.33
CA THR A 159 18.65 -30.43 3.43
C THR A 159 17.93 -31.50 4.24
N PRO A 160 16.77 -32.00 3.79
CA PRO A 160 16.12 -33.11 4.47
C PRO A 160 17.13 -34.26 4.52
N VAL A 161 17.43 -34.72 5.73
CA VAL A 161 18.25 -35.92 5.93
C VAL A 161 17.48 -37.05 5.27
N SER A 162 17.98 -37.57 4.14
CA SER A 162 17.36 -38.72 3.51
C SER A 162 17.57 -39.90 4.46
N ASP A 163 16.51 -40.33 5.15
CA ASP A 163 16.49 -41.64 5.81
C ASP A 163 16.56 -42.69 4.69
N ARG A 164 17.79 -43.05 4.29
CA ARG A 164 18.06 -44.30 3.58
C ARG A 164 18.19 -45.38 4.66
N ARG A 165 17.10 -46.10 4.89
CA ARG A 165 17.12 -47.47 5.41
C ARG A 165 16.55 -48.39 4.35
#